data_AF-A0A9E3W0P3-F1
#
_entry.id   AF-A0A9E3W0P3-F1
#
_cell.length_a   1.000
_cell.length_b   1.000
_cell.length_c   1.000
_cell.angle_alpha   90.00
_cell.angle_beta   90.00
_cell.angle_gamma   90.00
#
_symmetry.space_group_name_H-M   'P 1'
#
loop_
_entity.id
_entity.type
_entity.pdbx_description
1 polymer ?
#
loop_
_entity_poly.entity_id
_entity_poly.type
_entity_poly.pdbx_seq_one_letter_code
_entity_poly.pdbx_strand_id
1 'polypeptide(L)'
;MKHLNWAIMPALVALAIISASCAKDNGKGGGGGGGGASCELSATIPNFAAAVFSNPTTINNTYLPFTPGVTNIYRAETEDGLETIVVETLNTTRVVNGVTCVVVRDTVYLDDLVIEDTYDWYAQDDAGNVWYMGEEVTNYEYDDDDNLIGTNTGGSWEAGLDILSTGSPAIAGIIMPGTPVVNDTYYLEYYLTEAEDLMRIEALNVPIILADGRTFNCLQVLECNPLEEDTHEYKFYAPGIGIVREESIADGEFVEHRATYTIGPAGVPNYGAAVFSNPTTINNPMFPLMPGTSWNYVADTEDGTELIVVDVLASTRVVDGVLCTEVRDRVYLDGRLIEDTLDWYAQDDAGNVWYMGEIVVNYVYDEVTGLLLSTNNGGSWETNVMGALPGYQMPAVPTAGASYHQEYWAGEATDAGFVLRTDASVILTNNNSYTNCLQTVDWNPLDPTGLEYKFYAAGVGMIMEVEVDGEEVVELTIMTP
;
A
#
# COMPACT_ATOMS: atom_id res chain seq x y z
N MET A 1 -11.15 -18.96 33.34
CA MET A 1 -11.74 -18.00 34.31
C MET A 1 -10.65 -17.16 34.97
N LYS A 2 -10.06 -16.27 34.17
CA LYS A 2 -9.52 -14.98 34.59
C LYS A 2 -9.92 -14.08 33.42
N HIS A 3 -10.84 -13.17 33.69
CA HIS A 3 -11.24 -12.15 32.75
C HIS A 3 -10.08 -11.16 32.67
N LEU A 4 -9.44 -11.04 31.51
CA LEU A 4 -8.70 -9.82 31.17
C LEU A 4 -9.69 -8.97 30.38
N ASN A 5 -10.06 -7.82 30.97
CA ASN A 5 -10.70 -6.75 30.22
C ASN A 5 -9.58 -6.08 29.42
N TRP A 6 -9.63 -6.15 28.10
CA TRP A 6 -8.99 -5.13 27.28
C TRP A 6 -9.88 -3.89 27.35
N ALA A 7 -9.38 -2.87 28.03
CA ALA A 7 -9.88 -1.51 27.84
C ALA A 7 -8.82 -0.86 26.98
N ILE A 8 -9.05 -0.85 25.67
CA ILE A 8 -8.27 -0.08 24.71
C ILE A 8 -8.48 1.39 25.10
N MET A 9 -7.41 2.05 25.55
CA MET A 9 -7.41 3.50 25.74
C MET A 9 -7.27 4.15 24.36
N PRO A 10 -8.05 5.19 24.03
CA PRO A 10 -8.01 5.82 22.72
C PRO A 10 -6.74 6.66 22.63
N ALA A 11 -5.74 6.19 21.89
CA ALA A 11 -4.64 7.03 21.43
C ALA A 11 -5.07 7.72 20.14
N LEU A 12 -4.57 8.95 19.97
CA LEU A 12 -5.03 9.94 19.01
C LEU A 12 -4.96 9.47 17.57
N VAL A 13 -5.99 9.83 16.83
CA VAL A 13 -6.11 9.60 15.40
C VAL A 13 -5.77 10.94 14.73
N ALA A 14 -4.68 10.94 13.99
CA ALA A 14 -4.26 11.97 13.07
C ALA A 14 -3.13 11.37 12.22
N LEU A 15 -3.44 10.28 11.50
CA LEU A 15 -2.40 9.48 10.84
C LEU A 15 -1.29 9.08 11.85
N ALA A 16 -1.68 8.67 13.06
CA ALA A 16 -0.77 8.17 14.08
C ALA A 16 -0.59 6.68 13.82
N ILE A 17 0.26 6.39 12.83
CA ILE A 17 0.67 5.05 12.57
C ILE A 17 1.76 4.73 13.59
N ILE A 18 1.42 3.87 14.56
CA ILE A 18 2.19 3.39 15.73
C ILE A 18 1.71 4.02 17.04
N SER A 19 0.85 3.28 17.76
CA SER A 19 0.92 3.25 19.22
C SER A 19 0.43 1.92 19.80
N ALA A 20 1.07 0.80 19.46
CA ALA A 20 0.97 -0.44 20.23
C ALA A 20 1.97 -0.40 21.41
N SER A 21 1.72 0.44 22.43
CA SER A 21 2.53 0.43 23.65
C SER A 21 1.81 -0.28 24.80
N CYS A 22 2.19 -1.54 25.01
CA CYS A 22 1.92 -2.30 26.21
C CYS A 22 2.40 -1.55 27.47
N ALA A 23 1.47 -1.06 28.29
CA ALA A 23 1.75 -0.50 29.61
C ALA A 23 2.43 -1.53 30.54
N LYS A 24 3.77 -1.55 30.59
CA LYS A 24 4.54 -2.23 31.63
C LYS A 24 4.80 -1.27 32.80
N ASP A 25 4.02 -1.47 33.84
CA ASP A 25 4.32 -1.03 35.21
C ASP A 25 5.74 -1.45 35.61
N ASN A 26 6.66 -0.51 35.87
CA ASN A 26 7.69 -0.62 36.91
C ASN A 26 8.62 0.62 37.06
N GLY A 27 8.59 1.19 38.27
CA GLY A 27 9.80 1.31 39.10
C GLY A 27 10.92 2.27 38.67
N LYS A 28 10.93 3.45 39.30
CA LYS A 28 12.06 4.39 39.45
C LYS A 28 13.46 3.78 39.33
N GLY A 29 14.23 4.23 38.33
CA GLY A 29 15.68 4.08 38.25
C GLY A 29 16.28 5.13 37.31
N GLY A 30 17.11 6.04 37.81
CA GLY A 30 17.51 7.25 37.08
C GLY A 30 18.79 7.15 36.25
N GLY A 31 18.89 8.06 35.27
CA GLY A 31 20.07 8.86 34.97
C GLY A 31 20.97 8.40 33.81
N GLY A 32 20.82 9.05 32.66
CA GLY A 32 21.81 9.09 31.58
C GLY A 32 21.37 10.04 30.47
N GLY A 33 22.08 11.16 30.31
CA GLY A 33 21.72 12.22 29.35
C GLY A 33 22.08 11.86 27.90
N GLY A 34 21.04 11.65 27.08
CA GLY A 34 20.97 12.06 25.68
C GLY A 34 19.90 13.16 25.58
N GLY A 35 20.08 14.15 24.72
CA GLY A 35 19.05 15.18 24.51
C GLY A 35 17.83 14.55 23.85
N GLY A 36 16.89 14.04 24.66
CA GLY A 36 15.62 13.51 24.19
C GLY A 36 14.75 14.63 23.65
N ALA A 37 14.03 14.37 22.55
CA ALA A 37 12.95 15.23 22.12
C ALA A 37 11.94 15.35 23.27
N SER A 38 11.59 16.58 23.66
CA SER A 38 10.52 16.85 24.62
C SER A 38 9.37 17.55 23.91
N CYS A 39 8.12 17.20 24.24
CA CYS A 39 6.92 17.92 23.78
C CYS A 39 6.70 19.26 24.49
N GLU A 40 7.76 19.87 25.04
CA GLU A 40 7.71 21.27 25.51
C GLU A 40 7.77 22.24 24.32
N LEU A 41 6.83 22.10 23.39
CA LEU A 41 6.70 22.97 22.23
C LEU A 41 5.81 24.17 22.57
N SER A 42 6.25 25.36 22.20
CA SER A 42 5.39 26.55 22.23
C SER A 42 4.90 26.83 20.82
N ALA A 43 3.64 26.53 20.55
CA ALA A 43 2.96 26.87 19.30
C ALA A 43 1.79 27.82 19.57
N THR A 44 1.34 28.51 18.53
CA THR A 44 0.09 29.27 18.55
C THR A 44 -0.92 28.54 17.68
N ILE A 45 -2.15 28.39 18.17
CA ILE A 45 -3.25 27.83 17.36
C ILE A 45 -3.38 28.66 16.07
N PRO A 46 -3.32 28.02 14.89
CA PRO A 46 -3.46 28.72 13.62
C PRO A 46 -4.77 29.51 13.52
N ASN A 47 -4.72 30.70 12.92
CA ASN A 47 -5.91 31.51 12.70
C ASN A 47 -6.67 31.06 11.45
N PHE A 48 -7.46 29.99 11.58
CA PHE A 48 -8.26 29.42 10.49
C PHE A 48 -9.13 30.47 9.78
N ALA A 49 -9.75 31.39 10.54
CA ALA A 49 -10.62 32.42 9.97
C ALA A 49 -9.88 33.46 9.09
N ALA A 50 -8.55 33.54 9.17
CA ALA A 50 -7.74 34.40 8.32
C ALA A 50 -7.21 33.68 7.06
N ALA A 51 -7.31 32.35 6.98
CA ALA A 51 -6.92 31.59 5.80
C ALA A 51 -7.88 31.83 4.64
N VAL A 52 -7.35 31.75 3.42
CA VAL A 52 -8.12 31.94 2.18
C VAL A 52 -8.02 30.67 1.36
N PHE A 53 -9.16 30.12 0.96
CA PHE A 53 -9.26 28.84 0.27
C PHE A 53 -9.89 29.06 -1.12
N SER A 54 -9.10 29.54 -2.08
CA SER A 54 -9.60 29.75 -3.44
C SER A 54 -9.77 28.43 -4.21
N ASN A 55 -8.91 27.44 -3.96
CA ASN A 55 -8.94 26.11 -4.59
C ASN A 55 -8.59 24.99 -3.59
N PRO A 56 -9.38 24.82 -2.51
CA PRO A 56 -8.98 24.02 -1.35
C PRO A 56 -8.71 22.54 -1.63
N THR A 57 -9.31 21.98 -2.69
CA THR A 57 -9.15 20.57 -3.07
C THR A 57 -7.98 20.32 -4.01
N THR A 58 -7.26 21.36 -4.44
CA THR A 58 -6.01 21.20 -5.19
C THR A 58 -4.85 21.18 -4.22
N ILE A 59 -4.64 20.02 -3.59
CA ILE A 59 -3.58 19.83 -2.59
C ILE A 59 -2.30 19.38 -3.29
N ASN A 60 -1.49 20.36 -3.68
CA ASN A 60 -0.23 20.17 -4.42
C ASN A 60 1.00 20.55 -3.60
N ASN A 61 0.89 20.55 -2.27
CA ASN A 61 1.99 20.76 -1.35
C ASN A 61 3.15 19.80 -1.69
N THR A 62 4.39 20.30 -1.64
CA THR A 62 5.58 19.53 -1.99
C THR A 62 5.71 18.24 -1.19
N TYR A 63 5.40 18.28 0.11
CA TYR A 63 5.65 17.19 1.05
C TYR A 63 4.40 16.41 1.43
N LEU A 64 3.21 16.92 1.15
CA LEU A 64 1.94 16.23 1.41
C LEU A 64 0.93 16.51 0.28
N PRO A 65 1.18 16.00 -0.94
CA PRO A 65 0.22 16.11 -2.03
C PRO A 65 -0.90 15.08 -1.88
N PHE A 66 -2.15 15.49 -2.13
CA PHE A 66 -3.29 14.57 -2.22
C PHE A 66 -3.87 14.62 -3.62
N THR A 67 -3.49 13.64 -4.44
CA THR A 67 -3.99 13.49 -5.82
C THR A 67 -5.09 12.43 -5.82
N PRO A 68 -6.34 12.76 -6.20
CA PRO A 68 -7.42 11.79 -6.23
C PRO A 68 -7.09 10.53 -7.04
N GLY A 69 -7.41 9.37 -6.47
CA GLY A 69 -7.09 8.04 -7.00
C GLY A 69 -5.69 7.52 -6.63
N VAL A 70 -4.85 8.31 -5.95
CA VAL A 70 -3.56 7.80 -5.45
C VAL A 70 -3.76 7.04 -4.15
N THR A 71 -3.16 5.86 -4.07
CA THR A 71 -3.08 5.01 -2.88
C THR A 71 -1.62 4.84 -2.48
N ASN A 72 -1.30 5.06 -1.22
CA ASN A 72 0.00 4.71 -0.63
C ASN A 72 -0.18 3.52 0.31
N ILE A 73 0.77 2.59 0.27
CA ILE A 73 0.78 1.43 1.17
C ILE A 73 2.01 1.51 2.06
N TYR A 74 1.82 1.20 3.33
CA TYR A 74 2.86 1.16 4.36
C TYR A 74 2.83 -0.18 5.10
N ARG A 75 3.97 -0.58 5.68
CA ARG A 75 4.06 -1.75 6.55
C ARG A 75 4.92 -1.48 7.78
N ALA A 76 4.53 -2.06 8.91
CA ALA A 76 5.27 -2.08 10.16
C ALA A 76 5.24 -3.49 10.78
N GLU A 77 6.35 -3.89 11.39
CA GLU A 77 6.42 -5.11 12.21
C GLU A 77 6.32 -4.69 13.67
N THR A 78 5.28 -5.15 14.36
CA THR A 78 4.99 -4.77 15.74
C THR A 78 5.11 -5.98 16.68
N GLU A 79 5.03 -5.77 18.00
CA GLU A 79 4.92 -6.89 18.95
C GLU A 79 3.63 -7.70 18.78
N ASP A 80 2.59 -7.09 18.21
CA ASP A 80 1.24 -7.67 18.08
C ASP A 80 1.02 -8.37 16.72
N GLY A 81 1.86 -8.09 15.71
CA GLY A 81 1.75 -8.68 14.38
C GLY A 81 2.26 -7.77 13.26
N LEU A 82 1.98 -8.16 12.02
CA LEU A 82 2.28 -7.34 10.84
C LEU A 82 1.15 -6.33 10.63
N GLU A 83 1.50 -5.04 10.68
CA GLU A 83 0.60 -3.98 10.29
C GLU A 83 0.76 -3.63 8.80
N THR A 84 -0.34 -3.60 8.06
CA THR A 84 -0.42 -3.05 6.70
C THR A 84 -1.39 -1.90 6.67
N ILE A 85 -0.99 -0.78 6.06
CA ILE A 85 -1.75 0.46 6.09
C ILE A 85 -1.95 0.97 4.69
N VAL A 86 -3.20 1.26 4.34
CA VAL A 86 -3.60 1.68 3.01
C VAL A 86 -4.24 3.06 3.08
N VAL A 87 -3.53 4.04 2.52
CA VAL A 87 -3.96 5.45 2.50
C VAL A 87 -4.41 5.82 1.10
N GLU A 88 -5.72 5.97 0.90
CA GLU A 88 -6.37 6.27 -0.37
C GLU A 88 -6.84 7.72 -0.44
N THR A 89 -6.37 8.48 -1.43
CA THR A 89 -6.98 9.79 -1.74
C THR A 89 -8.24 9.59 -2.58
N LEU A 90 -9.42 9.77 -1.99
CA LEU A 90 -10.68 9.50 -2.67
C LEU A 90 -11.04 10.59 -3.70
N ASN A 91 -11.89 10.21 -4.66
CA ASN A 91 -12.48 11.14 -5.64
C ASN A 91 -13.71 11.91 -5.08
N THR A 92 -13.94 11.82 -3.77
CA THR A 92 -15.05 12.47 -3.06
C THR A 92 -14.54 13.65 -2.24
N THR A 93 -15.46 14.53 -1.85
CA THR A 93 -15.15 15.72 -1.05
C THR A 93 -16.15 15.87 0.07
N ARG A 94 -15.74 16.44 1.21
CA ARG A 94 -16.59 16.83 2.33
C ARG A 94 -16.51 18.33 2.57
N VAL A 95 -17.60 18.97 3.01
CA VAL A 95 -17.53 20.37 3.46
C VAL A 95 -17.37 20.39 4.98
N VAL A 96 -16.23 20.90 5.46
CA VAL A 96 -15.92 21.03 6.90
C VAL A 96 -15.64 22.50 7.22
N ASN A 97 -16.31 23.03 8.24
CA ASN A 97 -16.20 24.44 8.67
C ASN A 97 -16.30 25.47 7.51
N GLY A 98 -17.11 25.17 6.49
CA GLY A 98 -17.32 26.03 5.31
C GLY A 98 -16.28 25.89 4.19
N VAL A 99 -15.30 24.98 4.30
CA VAL A 99 -14.27 24.69 3.29
C VAL A 99 -14.56 23.33 2.66
N THR A 100 -14.41 23.22 1.34
CA THR A 100 -14.50 21.91 0.65
C THR A 100 -13.17 21.19 0.74
N CYS A 101 -13.15 20.03 1.38
CA CYS A 101 -11.99 19.23 1.70
C CYS A 101 -11.90 18.00 0.79
N VAL A 102 -10.66 17.58 0.50
CA VAL A 102 -10.36 16.24 -0.03
C VAL A 102 -10.63 15.23 1.08
N VAL A 103 -11.22 14.09 0.72
CA VAL A 103 -11.37 12.95 1.63
C VAL A 103 -10.22 11.99 1.36
N VAL A 104 -9.45 11.67 2.39
CA VAL A 104 -8.46 10.60 2.38
C VAL A 104 -9.01 9.50 3.29
N ARG A 105 -8.89 8.24 2.87
CA ARG A 105 -9.27 7.09 3.67
C ARG A 105 -8.00 6.37 4.08
N ASP A 106 -7.83 6.17 5.37
CA ASP A 106 -6.79 5.34 5.96
C ASP A 106 -7.45 4.04 6.46
N THR A 107 -6.86 2.89 6.15
CA THR A 107 -7.29 1.61 6.70
C THR A 107 -6.08 0.85 7.20
N VAL A 108 -6.12 0.50 8.48
CA VAL A 108 -5.06 -0.23 9.19
C VAL A 108 -5.50 -1.68 9.36
N TYR A 109 -4.64 -2.59 8.91
CA TYR A 109 -4.78 -4.03 9.04
C TYR A 109 -3.71 -4.56 9.98
N LEU A 110 -4.08 -5.44 10.91
CA LEU A 110 -3.17 -6.26 11.71
C LEU A 110 -3.43 -7.73 11.37
N ASP A 111 -2.44 -8.42 10.81
CA ASP A 111 -2.56 -9.82 10.36
C ASP A 111 -3.87 -10.05 9.57
N ASP A 112 -4.08 -9.22 8.54
CA ASP A 112 -5.26 -9.18 7.64
C ASP A 112 -6.60 -8.73 8.26
N LEU A 113 -6.66 -8.50 9.58
CA LEU A 113 -7.85 -7.95 10.23
C LEU A 113 -7.82 -6.42 10.20
N VAL A 114 -8.88 -5.80 9.67
CA VAL A 114 -9.05 -4.34 9.78
C VAL A 114 -9.22 -3.97 11.26
N ILE A 115 -8.27 -3.23 11.81
CA ILE A 115 -8.34 -2.72 13.19
C ILE A 115 -8.79 -1.26 13.25
N GLU A 116 -8.60 -0.51 12.16
CA GLU A 116 -9.06 0.88 12.03
C GLU A 116 -9.46 1.21 10.58
N ASP A 117 -10.55 1.96 10.41
CA ASP A 117 -10.97 2.58 9.14
C ASP A 117 -11.33 4.06 9.39
N THR A 118 -10.54 4.96 8.82
CA THR A 118 -10.57 6.39 9.09
C THR A 118 -10.80 7.19 7.82
N TYR A 119 -11.65 8.22 7.88
CA TYR A 119 -11.88 9.18 6.80
C TYR A 119 -11.43 10.57 7.21
N ASP A 120 -10.24 10.94 6.77
CA ASP A 120 -9.59 12.23 7.01
C ASP A 120 -10.05 13.31 6.03
N TRP A 121 -10.10 14.55 6.50
CA TRP A 121 -10.46 15.70 5.67
C TRP A 121 -9.34 16.72 5.62
N TYR A 122 -8.84 16.99 4.42
CA TYR A 122 -7.76 17.94 4.19
C TYR A 122 -8.16 19.08 3.25
N ALA A 123 -7.59 20.26 3.45
CA ALA A 123 -7.73 21.38 2.52
C ALA A 123 -6.43 22.19 2.42
N GLN A 124 -6.08 22.66 1.23
CA GLN A 124 -4.93 23.55 1.04
C GLN A 124 -5.35 25.01 0.88
N ASP A 125 -4.76 25.91 1.66
CA ASP A 125 -5.01 27.35 1.53
C ASP A 125 -4.16 28.00 0.42
N ASP A 126 -4.44 29.27 0.12
CA ASP A 126 -3.74 30.05 -0.90
C ASP A 126 -2.27 30.37 -0.53
N ALA A 127 -1.87 30.14 0.72
CA ALA A 127 -0.48 30.23 1.17
C ALA A 127 0.27 28.89 1.03
N GLY A 128 -0.43 27.82 0.64
CA GLY A 128 0.12 26.48 0.42
C GLY A 128 0.10 25.59 1.65
N ASN A 129 -0.46 26.04 2.77
CA ASN A 129 -0.57 25.21 3.97
C ASN A 129 -1.66 24.15 3.75
N VAL A 130 -1.35 22.91 4.10
CA VAL A 130 -2.33 21.82 4.18
C VAL A 130 -2.89 21.81 5.58
N TRP A 131 -4.20 21.98 5.67
CA TRP A 131 -4.97 22.00 6.91
C TRP A 131 -5.56 20.61 7.14
N TYR A 132 -5.47 20.14 8.39
CA TYR A 132 -6.18 18.95 8.85
C TYR A 132 -7.50 19.40 9.50
N MET A 133 -8.61 18.96 8.93
CA MET A 133 -9.93 19.53 9.19
C MET A 133 -10.77 18.65 10.11
N GLY A 134 -10.30 17.45 10.40
CA GLY A 134 -10.97 16.44 11.19
C GLY A 134 -10.98 15.09 10.50
N GLU A 135 -11.61 14.14 11.17
CA GLU A 135 -11.64 12.73 10.83
C GLU A 135 -12.90 12.05 11.36
N GLU A 136 -13.24 10.94 10.72
CA GLU A 136 -14.28 10.01 11.16
C GLU A 136 -13.68 8.61 11.24
N VAL A 137 -13.61 8.07 12.45
CA VAL A 137 -12.88 6.85 12.79
C VAL A 137 -13.83 5.74 13.15
N THR A 138 -13.53 4.53 12.66
CA THR A 138 -14.09 3.29 13.18
C THR A 138 -12.96 2.38 13.63
N ASN A 139 -12.86 2.16 14.94
CA ASN A 139 -11.97 1.16 15.53
C ASN A 139 -12.69 -0.17 15.66
N TYR A 140 -12.00 -1.27 15.36
CA TYR A 140 -12.52 -2.63 15.40
C TYR A 140 -11.82 -3.41 16.51
N GLU A 141 -12.60 -4.08 17.37
CA GLU A 141 -12.09 -4.84 18.51
C GLU A 141 -12.38 -6.33 18.31
N TYR A 142 -11.36 -7.17 18.45
CA TYR A 142 -11.43 -8.62 18.24
C TYR A 142 -11.16 -9.39 19.54
N ASP A 143 -11.61 -10.65 19.60
CA ASP A 143 -11.20 -11.61 20.63
C ASP A 143 -9.96 -12.43 20.21
N ASP A 144 -9.43 -13.26 21.12
CA ASP A 144 -8.26 -14.13 20.86
C ASP A 144 -8.48 -15.16 19.72
N ASP A 145 -9.73 -15.31 19.24
CA ASP A 145 -10.14 -16.22 18.17
C ASP A 145 -10.54 -15.42 16.91
N ASP A 146 -10.06 -14.18 16.76
CA ASP A 146 -10.28 -13.23 15.66
C ASP A 146 -11.76 -12.90 15.37
N ASN A 147 -12.64 -13.07 16.36
CA ASN A 147 -14.04 -12.68 16.20
C ASN A 147 -14.22 -11.21 16.57
N LEU A 148 -14.86 -10.44 15.68
CA LEU A 148 -15.25 -9.06 15.97
C LEU A 148 -16.21 -9.01 17.16
N ILE A 149 -15.78 -8.38 18.25
CA ILE A 149 -16.55 -8.23 19.49
C ILE A 149 -17.10 -6.82 19.71
N GLY A 150 -16.57 -5.82 19.02
CA GLY A 150 -17.00 -4.43 19.18
C GLY A 150 -16.45 -3.49 18.13
N THR A 151 -17.05 -2.31 18.07
CA THR A 151 -16.52 -1.16 17.34
C THR A 151 -16.73 0.11 18.16
N ASN A 152 -15.82 1.06 18.04
CA ASN A 152 -15.97 2.39 18.65
C ASN A 152 -15.50 3.48 17.66
N THR A 153 -15.79 4.75 18.00
CA THR A 153 -15.43 5.91 17.16
C THR A 153 -14.49 6.86 17.91
N GLY A 154 -13.64 6.34 18.81
CA GLY A 154 -12.58 7.12 19.45
C GLY A 154 -11.66 7.75 18.40
N GLY A 155 -11.04 8.88 18.72
CA GLY A 155 -10.29 9.70 17.75
C GLY A 155 -11.16 10.75 17.09
N SER A 156 -12.26 10.34 16.44
CA SER A 156 -13.16 11.20 15.65
C SER A 156 -13.35 12.63 16.18
N TRP A 157 -13.10 13.62 15.30
CA TRP A 157 -13.38 15.03 15.56
C TRP A 157 -13.62 15.81 14.26
N GLU A 158 -14.28 16.97 14.34
CA GLU A 158 -14.52 17.81 13.16
C GLU A 158 -14.36 19.29 13.51
N ALA A 159 -13.52 20.01 12.75
CA ALA A 159 -13.29 21.43 12.97
C ALA A 159 -14.60 22.24 12.93
N GLY A 160 -14.78 23.12 13.93
CA GLY A 160 -15.98 23.94 14.08
C GLY A 160 -17.13 23.27 14.83
N LEU A 161 -16.99 22.00 15.22
CA LEU A 161 -17.96 21.28 16.07
C LEU A 161 -17.38 20.97 17.45
N ASP A 162 -18.26 20.79 18.44
CA ASP A 162 -17.92 20.30 19.78
C ASP A 162 -18.68 18.98 20.01
N ILE A 163 -18.25 17.92 19.33
CA ILE A 163 -18.99 16.65 19.28
C ILE A 163 -18.87 15.81 20.57
N LEU A 164 -17.79 15.99 21.32
CA LEU A 164 -17.54 15.39 22.64
C LEU A 164 -17.96 16.29 23.81
N SER A 165 -18.51 17.48 23.53
CA SER A 165 -19.00 18.42 24.56
C SER A 165 -17.93 18.89 25.55
N THR A 166 -16.71 19.14 25.08
CA THR A 166 -15.58 19.67 25.88
C THR A 166 -15.81 21.12 26.31
N GLY A 167 -16.76 21.80 25.66
CA GLY A 167 -17.14 23.20 25.92
C GLY A 167 -16.49 24.21 24.99
N SER A 168 -15.70 23.75 24.00
CA SER A 168 -15.14 24.57 22.92
C SER A 168 -15.12 23.75 21.62
N PRO A 169 -15.46 24.33 20.45
CA PRO A 169 -15.32 23.62 19.18
C PRO A 169 -13.87 23.24 18.89
N ALA A 170 -13.69 22.10 18.23
CA ALA A 170 -12.41 21.71 17.64
C ALA A 170 -11.97 22.76 16.59
N ILE A 171 -10.65 22.94 16.46
CA ILE A 171 -10.02 23.90 15.57
C ILE A 171 -9.06 23.13 14.66
N ALA A 172 -9.25 23.30 13.35
CA ALA A 172 -8.32 22.78 12.36
C ALA A 172 -6.91 23.34 12.59
N GLY A 173 -5.91 22.46 12.57
CA GLY A 173 -4.51 22.86 12.53
C GLY A 173 -3.91 22.71 11.14
N ILE A 174 -2.59 22.89 11.07
CA ILE A 174 -1.81 22.75 9.85
C ILE A 174 -1.05 21.44 9.97
N ILE A 175 -1.27 20.48 9.07
CA ILE A 175 -0.48 19.24 9.04
C ILE A 175 0.83 19.44 8.26
N MET A 176 0.81 20.32 7.26
CA MET A 176 2.00 20.60 6.45
C MET A 176 2.05 22.07 6.03
N PRO A 177 3.02 22.87 6.50
CA PRO A 177 3.19 24.24 6.06
C PRO A 177 3.48 24.34 4.55
N GLY A 178 3.01 25.40 3.90
CA GLY A 178 3.30 25.65 2.48
C GLY A 178 4.77 25.95 2.19
N THR A 179 5.51 26.39 3.21
CA THR A 179 6.97 26.57 3.15
C THR A 179 7.54 26.16 4.50
N PRO A 180 7.93 24.87 4.67
CA PRO A 180 8.49 24.39 5.93
C PRO A 180 9.79 25.13 6.29
N VAL A 181 9.87 25.62 7.53
CA VAL A 181 11.06 26.30 8.07
C VAL A 181 11.49 25.57 9.34
N VAL A 182 12.78 25.23 9.43
CA VAL A 182 13.34 24.53 10.58
C VAL A 182 13.12 25.30 11.88
N ASN A 183 12.69 24.58 12.93
CA ASN A 183 12.24 25.03 14.24
C ASN A 183 10.86 25.71 14.28
N ASP A 184 10.13 25.80 13.16
CA ASP A 184 8.73 26.22 13.23
C ASP A 184 7.92 25.15 13.99
N THR A 185 7.12 25.62 14.93
CA THR A 185 6.20 24.83 15.74
C THR A 185 4.76 25.26 15.47
N TYR A 186 3.87 24.31 15.30
CA TYR A 186 2.47 24.57 14.97
C TYR A 186 1.57 23.46 15.51
N TYR A 187 0.28 23.76 15.67
CA TYR A 187 -0.72 22.74 15.97
C TYR A 187 -1.10 22.00 14.70
N LEU A 188 -1.04 20.66 14.76
CA LEU A 188 -1.63 19.75 13.78
C LEU A 188 -3.16 19.78 13.91
N GLU A 189 -3.63 19.75 15.14
CA GLU A 189 -5.03 19.77 15.53
C GLU A 189 -5.20 20.37 16.93
N TYR A 190 -6.42 20.82 17.23
CA TYR A 190 -6.75 21.29 18.57
C TYR A 190 -8.23 21.06 18.89
N TYR A 191 -8.49 20.12 19.78
CA TYR A 191 -9.73 19.93 20.47
C TYR A 191 -9.46 19.79 21.97
N LEU A 192 -9.87 20.80 22.73
CA LEU A 192 -9.55 20.93 24.16
C LEU A 192 -9.72 19.61 24.93
N THR A 193 -8.65 19.15 25.58
CA THR A 193 -8.54 17.90 26.36
C THR A 193 -8.71 16.58 25.61
N GLU A 194 -8.92 16.61 24.29
CA GLU A 194 -9.17 15.42 23.47
C GLU A 194 -8.06 15.23 22.42
N ALA A 195 -7.62 16.31 21.79
CA ALA A 195 -6.64 16.31 20.71
C ALA A 195 -5.83 17.62 20.78
N GLU A 196 -4.53 17.58 21.09
CA GLU A 196 -3.72 18.81 21.21
C GLU A 196 -2.38 18.70 20.48
N ASP A 197 -2.34 17.96 19.38
CA ASP A 197 -1.10 17.59 18.70
C ASP A 197 -0.34 18.76 18.12
N LEU A 198 0.97 18.66 18.31
CA LEU A 198 1.95 19.66 17.93
C LEU A 198 2.97 19.05 17.01
N MET A 199 3.38 19.84 16.03
CA MET A 199 4.47 19.50 15.14
C MET A 199 5.61 20.50 15.26
N ARG A 200 6.84 20.03 15.03
CA ARG A 200 8.03 20.85 14.84
C ARG A 200 8.79 20.40 13.60
N ILE A 201 9.14 21.34 12.73
CA ILE A 201 10.06 21.04 11.62
C ILE A 201 11.48 20.87 12.16
N GLU A 202 12.02 19.66 12.11
CA GLU A 202 13.36 19.33 12.62
C GLU A 202 14.46 19.64 11.61
N ALA A 203 14.26 19.20 10.37
CA ALA A 203 15.29 19.27 9.36
C ALA A 203 14.72 19.19 7.94
N LEU A 204 15.46 19.75 6.99
CA LEU A 204 15.19 19.66 5.57
C LEU A 204 16.28 18.83 4.90
N ASN A 205 15.89 17.96 3.95
CA ASN A 205 16.78 17.11 3.16
C ASN A 205 17.54 16.06 4.00
N VAL A 206 16.84 15.39 4.91
CA VAL A 206 17.36 14.27 5.68
C VAL A 206 17.40 13.02 4.80
N PRO A 207 18.58 12.39 4.57
CA PRO A 207 18.64 11.17 3.80
C PRO A 207 18.07 10.01 4.60
N ILE A 208 17.05 9.34 4.07
CA ILE A 208 16.42 8.14 4.61
C ILE A 208 16.62 6.99 3.64
N ILE A 209 16.94 5.81 4.18
CA ILE A 209 17.04 4.55 3.44
C ILE A 209 16.02 3.61 4.08
N LEU A 210 15.03 3.16 3.30
CA LEU A 210 14.04 2.19 3.77
C LEU A 210 14.63 0.77 3.80
N ALA A 211 13.92 -0.17 4.43
CA ALA A 211 14.32 -1.57 4.52
C ALA A 211 14.54 -2.22 3.14
N ASP A 212 13.74 -1.82 2.14
CA ASP A 212 13.87 -2.29 0.74
C ASP A 212 15.02 -1.63 -0.04
N GLY A 213 15.76 -0.73 0.62
CA GLY A 213 16.91 -0.03 0.07
C GLY A 213 16.59 1.19 -0.81
N ARG A 214 15.32 1.58 -0.96
CA ARG A 214 14.97 2.88 -1.57
C ARG A 214 15.50 4.02 -0.71
N THR A 215 15.93 5.09 -1.36
CA THR A 215 16.53 6.25 -0.68
C THR A 215 15.76 7.53 -0.98
N PHE A 216 15.46 8.30 0.05
CA PHE A 216 14.75 9.57 -0.05
C PHE A 216 15.54 10.70 0.62
N ASN A 217 15.30 11.94 0.18
CA ASN A 217 15.73 13.13 0.91
C ASN A 217 14.48 13.80 1.47
N CYS A 218 14.29 13.66 2.78
CA CYS A 218 13.03 13.95 3.43
C CYS A 218 13.03 15.28 4.18
N LEU A 219 11.85 15.86 4.32
CA LEU A 219 11.52 16.73 5.44
C LEU A 219 11.34 15.86 6.68
N GLN A 220 12.01 16.18 7.78
CA GLN A 220 11.80 15.53 9.07
C GLN A 220 10.95 16.44 9.96
N VAL A 221 9.88 15.88 10.51
CA VAL A 221 8.96 16.54 11.43
C VAL A 221 8.93 15.74 12.73
N LEU A 222 9.06 16.41 13.87
CA LEU A 222 8.68 15.84 15.16
C LEU A 222 7.19 16.06 15.35
N GLU A 223 6.46 15.01 15.66
CA GLU A 223 5.07 15.07 16.12
C GLU A 223 5.01 14.69 17.59
N CYS A 224 4.16 15.39 18.35
CA CYS A 224 4.02 15.15 19.77
C CYS A 224 2.64 15.55 20.28
N ASN A 225 2.14 14.74 21.22
CA ASN A 225 0.89 14.99 21.91
C ASN A 225 1.15 15.46 23.35
N PRO A 226 0.81 16.70 23.72
CA PRO A 226 0.96 17.19 25.10
C PRO A 226 0.13 16.45 26.15
N LEU A 227 -0.91 15.71 25.74
CA LEU A 227 -1.75 14.91 26.62
C LEU A 227 -1.12 13.55 26.96
N GLU A 228 -0.13 13.12 26.19
CA GLU A 228 0.50 11.80 26.27
C GLU A 228 2.03 11.96 26.28
N GLU A 229 2.64 11.94 27.47
CA GLU A 229 4.06 12.30 27.66
C GLU A 229 5.07 11.40 26.93
N ASP A 230 4.65 10.22 26.46
CA ASP A 230 5.52 9.19 25.86
C ASP A 230 5.21 8.91 24.37
N THR A 231 4.23 9.58 23.75
CA THR A 231 3.88 9.40 22.33
C THR A 231 4.51 10.50 21.48
N HIS A 232 5.77 10.31 21.14
CA HIS A 232 6.50 11.20 20.24
C HIS A 232 7.10 10.41 19.09
N GLU A 233 7.01 10.96 17.89
CA GLU A 233 7.49 10.31 16.69
C GLU A 233 8.15 11.28 15.73
N TYR A 234 9.06 10.75 14.90
CA TYR A 234 9.56 11.45 13.74
C TYR A 234 8.83 10.96 12.49
N LYS A 235 8.21 11.89 11.76
CA LYS A 235 7.67 11.65 10.42
C LYS A 235 8.63 12.19 9.36
N PHE A 236 8.88 11.36 8.34
CA PHE A 236 9.78 11.68 7.23
C PHE A 236 8.99 11.78 5.93
N TYR A 237 8.90 12.98 5.36
CA TYR A 237 8.14 13.26 4.16
C TYR A 237 9.04 13.41 2.94
N ALA A 238 8.84 12.60 1.91
CA ALA A 238 9.53 12.71 0.64
C ALA A 238 8.74 13.61 -0.35
N PRO A 239 9.41 14.51 -1.08
CA PRO A 239 8.74 15.37 -2.06
C PRO A 239 7.94 14.57 -3.11
N GLY A 240 6.67 14.93 -3.29
CA GLY A 240 5.77 14.32 -4.28
C GLY A 240 5.13 13.01 -3.85
N ILE A 241 5.50 12.46 -2.70
CA ILE A 241 4.96 11.18 -2.19
C ILE A 241 4.10 11.42 -0.95
N GLY A 242 4.61 12.19 0.01
CA GLY A 242 4.04 12.17 1.36
C GLY A 242 5.02 11.53 2.34
N ILE A 243 4.48 10.89 3.36
CA ILE A 243 5.27 10.14 4.34
C ILE A 243 5.94 8.95 3.65
N VAL A 244 7.21 8.70 4.01
CA VAL A 244 7.94 7.48 3.63
C VAL A 244 8.39 6.65 4.83
N ARG A 245 8.43 7.26 6.03
CA ARG A 245 8.75 6.59 7.28
C ARG A 245 8.17 7.39 8.45
N GLU A 246 7.66 6.68 9.45
CA GLU A 246 7.36 7.21 10.78
C GLU A 246 8.11 6.36 11.79
N GLU A 247 8.66 6.99 12.82
CA GLU A 247 9.54 6.32 13.79
C GLU A 247 9.21 6.82 15.19
N SER A 248 8.75 5.89 16.03
CA SER A 248 8.54 6.11 17.46
C SER A 248 9.88 6.42 18.12
N ILE A 249 9.91 7.50 18.91
CA ILE A 249 11.11 7.92 19.64
C ILE A 249 11.32 7.06 20.90
N ALA A 250 10.25 6.44 21.42
CA ALA A 250 10.28 5.70 22.69
C ALA A 250 11.01 4.36 22.56
N ASP A 251 10.72 3.61 21.50
CA ASP A 251 11.20 2.24 21.26
C ASP A 251 11.96 2.09 19.93
N GLY A 252 11.82 3.05 19.01
CA GLY A 252 12.45 3.00 17.69
C GLY A 252 11.71 2.12 16.70
N GLU A 253 10.48 1.69 17.02
CA GLU A 253 9.59 1.05 16.06
C GLU A 253 9.29 2.02 14.92
N PHE A 254 9.10 1.48 13.72
CA PHE A 254 8.88 2.30 12.55
C PHE A 254 7.94 1.63 11.56
N VAL A 255 7.21 2.47 10.86
CA VAL A 255 6.45 2.12 9.67
C VAL A 255 7.18 2.68 8.47
N GLU A 256 7.16 1.95 7.36
CA GLU A 256 7.76 2.41 6.12
C GLU A 256 6.84 2.25 4.93
N HIS A 257 6.91 3.22 4.02
CA HIS A 257 6.24 3.17 2.72
C HIS A 257 6.71 1.95 1.92
N ARG A 258 5.79 1.32 1.19
CA ARG A 258 6.04 0.16 0.31
C ARG A 258 5.79 0.51 -1.15
N ALA A 259 4.65 1.12 -1.47
CA ALA A 259 4.31 1.43 -2.85
C ALA A 259 3.32 2.60 -2.97
N THR A 260 3.32 3.25 -4.14
CA THR A 260 2.34 4.27 -4.51
C THR A 260 1.65 3.85 -5.80
N TYR A 261 0.35 3.61 -5.72
CA TYR A 261 -0.50 3.22 -6.83
C TYR A 261 -1.40 4.37 -7.26
N THR A 262 -1.69 4.47 -8.55
CA THR A 262 -2.81 5.30 -9.04
C THR A 262 -3.93 4.35 -9.44
N ILE A 263 -4.93 4.21 -8.57
CA ILE A 263 -6.03 3.27 -8.70
C ILE A 263 -7.24 3.91 -9.38
N GLY A 264 -7.97 3.06 -10.11
CA GLY A 264 -9.21 3.38 -10.77
C GLY A 264 -9.05 3.56 -12.28
N PRO A 265 -10.16 3.83 -12.99
CA PRO A 265 -10.17 3.81 -14.45
C PRO A 265 -9.26 4.87 -15.09
N ALA A 266 -8.86 5.90 -14.33
CA ALA A 266 -7.92 6.91 -14.78
C ALA A 266 -6.46 6.42 -14.83
N GLY A 267 -6.11 5.40 -14.03
CA GLY A 267 -4.80 4.75 -14.03
C GLY A 267 -4.67 3.63 -15.07
N VAL A 268 -5.80 3.11 -15.57
CA VAL A 268 -5.82 2.02 -16.55
C VAL A 268 -5.20 2.50 -17.88
N PRO A 269 -4.26 1.73 -18.47
CA PRO A 269 -3.71 2.04 -19.78
C PRO A 269 -4.77 2.28 -20.86
N ASN A 270 -4.53 3.23 -21.76
CA ASN A 270 -5.45 3.53 -22.86
C ASN A 270 -5.39 2.45 -23.96
N TYR A 271 -6.11 1.36 -23.74
CA TYR A 271 -6.18 0.21 -24.64
C TYR A 271 -6.63 0.60 -26.06
N GLY A 272 -7.60 1.51 -26.19
CA GLY A 272 -8.09 1.98 -27.49
C GLY A 272 -7.07 2.76 -28.33
N ALA A 273 -5.97 3.21 -27.73
CA ALA A 273 -4.86 3.87 -28.42
C ALA A 273 -3.72 2.91 -28.80
N ALA A 274 -3.72 1.68 -28.28
CA ALA A 274 -2.71 0.68 -28.60
C ALA A 274 -2.85 0.19 -30.05
N VAL A 275 -1.72 -0.12 -30.68
CA VAL A 275 -1.67 -0.66 -32.04
C VAL A 275 -0.98 -2.00 -32.00
N PHE A 276 -1.62 -3.03 -32.53
CA PHE A 276 -1.15 -4.42 -32.48
C PHE A 276 -0.86 -4.91 -33.90
N SER A 277 0.29 -4.52 -34.47
CA SER A 277 0.67 -4.96 -35.81
C SER A 277 1.21 -6.40 -35.83
N ASN A 278 1.90 -6.82 -34.76
CA ASN A 278 2.45 -8.18 -34.60
C ASN A 278 2.28 -8.71 -33.15
N PRO A 279 1.05 -8.80 -32.64
CA PRO A 279 0.78 -8.93 -31.21
C PRO A 279 1.33 -10.19 -30.54
N THR A 280 1.49 -11.29 -31.29
CA THR A 280 2.03 -12.56 -30.76
C THR A 280 3.55 -12.63 -30.76
N THR A 281 4.24 -11.59 -31.26
CA THR A 281 5.71 -11.50 -31.17
C THR A 281 6.08 -10.78 -29.89
N ILE A 282 5.96 -11.49 -28.77
CA ILE A 282 6.19 -10.93 -27.44
C ILE A 282 7.67 -11.06 -27.10
N ASN A 283 8.42 -9.98 -27.35
CA ASN A 283 9.87 -9.88 -27.18
C ASN A 283 10.29 -8.82 -26.14
N ASN A 284 9.37 -8.41 -25.27
CA ASN A 284 9.66 -7.52 -24.15
C ASN A 284 10.84 -8.10 -23.34
N PRO A 285 11.89 -7.31 -23.04
CA PRO A 285 13.08 -7.83 -22.37
C PRO A 285 12.82 -8.49 -21.03
N MET A 286 11.83 -8.02 -20.26
CA MET A 286 11.51 -8.53 -18.92
C MET A 286 10.38 -9.55 -18.91
N PHE A 287 9.64 -9.70 -20.02
CA PHE A 287 8.55 -10.66 -20.14
C PHE A 287 8.45 -11.27 -21.56
N PRO A 288 9.47 -12.00 -22.02
CA PRO A 288 9.46 -12.61 -23.34
C PRO A 288 8.59 -13.87 -23.36
N LEU A 289 7.65 -13.98 -24.31
CA LEU A 289 6.79 -15.16 -24.45
C LEU A 289 6.99 -15.81 -25.82
N MET A 290 8.07 -16.58 -25.95
CA MET A 290 8.37 -17.34 -27.16
C MET A 290 7.69 -18.71 -27.10
N PRO A 291 6.86 -19.08 -28.10
CA PRO A 291 6.20 -20.39 -28.11
C PRO A 291 7.16 -21.56 -27.96
N GLY A 292 6.86 -22.47 -27.04
CA GLY A 292 7.71 -23.60 -26.67
C GLY A 292 8.55 -23.37 -25.42
N THR A 293 8.69 -22.12 -24.97
CA THR A 293 9.35 -21.82 -23.70
C THR A 293 8.49 -22.30 -22.52
N SER A 294 9.15 -22.84 -21.49
CA SER A 294 8.54 -23.41 -20.29
C SER A 294 9.34 -23.02 -19.04
N TRP A 295 8.65 -22.67 -17.96
CA TRP A 295 9.23 -22.37 -16.64
C TRP A 295 8.63 -23.27 -15.57
N ASN A 296 9.47 -23.73 -14.65
CA ASN A 296 9.04 -24.40 -13.44
C ASN A 296 9.44 -23.55 -12.23
N TYR A 297 8.47 -23.18 -11.40
CA TYR A 297 8.69 -22.55 -10.11
C TYR A 297 8.33 -23.49 -8.97
N VAL A 298 8.97 -23.31 -7.83
CA VAL A 298 8.68 -24.07 -6.61
C VAL A 298 8.55 -23.11 -5.45
N ALA A 299 7.56 -23.36 -4.60
CA ALA A 299 7.36 -22.72 -3.32
C ALA A 299 7.12 -23.80 -2.25
N ASP A 300 7.59 -23.55 -1.03
CA ASP A 300 7.25 -24.38 0.13
C ASP A 300 6.28 -23.55 0.98
N THR A 301 5.02 -23.95 1.03
CA THR A 301 3.94 -23.26 1.75
C THR A 301 3.55 -24.04 3.01
N GLU A 302 2.67 -23.49 3.84
CA GLU A 302 2.15 -24.22 5.01
C GLU A 302 1.37 -25.49 4.62
N ASP A 303 0.73 -25.45 3.46
CA ASP A 303 -0.10 -26.54 2.94
C ASP A 303 0.69 -27.63 2.21
N GLY A 304 1.93 -27.36 1.80
CA GLY A 304 2.81 -28.34 1.16
C GLY A 304 3.79 -27.71 0.17
N THR A 305 4.39 -28.53 -0.69
CA THR A 305 5.26 -28.00 -1.75
C THR A 305 4.44 -27.74 -3.00
N GLU A 306 4.45 -26.50 -3.47
CA GLU A 306 3.86 -26.10 -4.74
C GLU A 306 4.87 -26.20 -5.88
N LEU A 307 4.39 -26.69 -7.03
CA LEU A 307 5.08 -26.67 -8.31
C LEU A 307 4.21 -25.95 -9.33
N ILE A 308 4.71 -24.85 -9.86
CA ILE A 308 4.03 -24.04 -10.89
C ILE A 308 4.73 -24.32 -12.22
N VAL A 309 3.96 -24.67 -13.25
CA VAL A 309 4.49 -24.96 -14.60
C VAL A 309 3.82 -24.06 -15.63
N VAL A 310 4.60 -23.11 -16.13
CA VAL A 310 4.15 -22.12 -17.10
C VAL A 310 4.68 -22.47 -18.49
N ASP A 311 3.80 -22.67 -19.46
CA ASP A 311 4.16 -23.00 -20.85
C ASP A 311 3.63 -21.97 -21.84
N VAL A 312 4.49 -21.42 -22.69
CA VAL A 312 4.05 -20.62 -23.84
C VAL A 312 3.60 -21.55 -24.96
N LEU A 313 2.32 -21.54 -25.28
CA LEU A 313 1.76 -22.43 -26.29
C LEU A 313 1.98 -21.90 -27.71
N ALA A 314 1.93 -22.81 -28.68
CA ALA A 314 1.85 -22.45 -30.09
C ALA A 314 0.42 -22.05 -30.52
N SER A 315 -0.57 -22.32 -29.68
CA SER A 315 -1.94 -21.84 -29.87
C SER A 315 -2.03 -20.34 -29.60
N THR A 316 -3.09 -19.76 -30.15
CA THR A 316 -3.40 -18.33 -30.02
C THR A 316 -4.90 -18.21 -29.84
N ARG A 317 -5.32 -17.13 -29.18
CA ARG A 317 -6.73 -16.78 -29.00
C ARG A 317 -6.97 -15.37 -29.50
N VAL A 318 -8.13 -15.10 -30.08
CA VAL A 318 -8.54 -13.73 -30.37
C VAL A 318 -9.36 -13.20 -29.20
N VAL A 319 -8.89 -12.12 -28.59
CA VAL A 319 -9.57 -11.39 -27.49
C VAL A 319 -9.75 -9.94 -27.93
N ASP A 320 -10.99 -9.45 -27.90
CA ASP A 320 -11.40 -8.13 -28.40
C ASP A 320 -10.80 -7.74 -29.78
N GLY A 321 -10.65 -8.72 -30.67
CA GLY A 321 -10.11 -8.52 -32.02
C GLY A 321 -8.58 -8.51 -32.12
N VAL A 322 -7.85 -8.63 -31.01
CA VAL A 322 -6.39 -8.80 -30.97
C VAL A 322 -6.05 -10.29 -30.89
N LEU A 323 -5.07 -10.73 -31.69
CA LEU A 323 -4.57 -12.10 -31.64
C LEU A 323 -3.52 -12.23 -30.53
N CYS A 324 -3.83 -12.98 -29.49
CA CYS A 324 -3.03 -13.15 -28.29
C CYS A 324 -2.24 -14.47 -28.31
N THR A 325 -1.04 -14.44 -27.73
CA THR A 325 -0.30 -15.63 -27.34
C THR A 325 -1.01 -16.27 -26.15
N GLU A 326 -1.23 -17.59 -26.21
CA GLU A 326 -1.80 -18.36 -25.10
C GLU A 326 -0.67 -18.94 -24.26
N VAL A 327 -0.69 -18.65 -22.96
CA VAL A 327 0.22 -19.20 -21.96
C VAL A 327 -0.60 -20.10 -21.05
N ARG A 328 -0.05 -21.24 -20.65
CA ARG A 328 -0.73 -22.16 -19.75
C ARG A 328 0.03 -22.22 -18.43
N ASP A 329 -0.62 -21.79 -17.36
CA ASP A 329 -0.15 -21.98 -15.99
C ASP A 329 -0.83 -23.20 -15.37
N ARG A 330 -0.07 -24.00 -14.62
CA ARG A 330 -0.56 -25.16 -13.89
C ARG A 330 0.11 -25.22 -12.53
N VAL A 331 -0.70 -25.13 -11.48
CA VAL A 331 -0.26 -25.21 -10.10
C VAL A 331 -0.52 -26.61 -9.54
N TYR A 332 0.51 -27.20 -8.94
CA TYR A 332 0.46 -28.52 -8.32
C TYR A 332 0.87 -28.44 -6.84
N LEU A 333 -0.03 -28.78 -5.92
CA LEU A 333 0.30 -28.95 -4.51
C LEU A 333 0.61 -30.43 -4.23
N ASP A 334 1.80 -30.73 -3.72
CA ASP A 334 2.28 -32.10 -3.46
C ASP A 334 2.11 -33.05 -4.67
N GLY A 335 2.28 -32.50 -5.87
CA GLY A 335 2.14 -33.23 -7.15
C GLY A 335 0.70 -33.41 -7.65
N ARG A 336 -0.27 -32.79 -6.98
CA ARG A 336 -1.68 -32.80 -7.36
C ARG A 336 -2.06 -31.48 -8.03
N LEU A 337 -2.61 -31.54 -9.25
CA LEU A 337 -3.09 -30.36 -9.98
C LEU A 337 -4.23 -29.69 -9.23
N ILE A 338 -4.00 -28.48 -8.70
CA ILE A 338 -5.00 -27.67 -8.00
C ILE A 338 -5.55 -26.54 -8.89
N GLU A 339 -4.77 -26.08 -9.87
CA GLU A 339 -5.19 -25.06 -10.83
C GLU A 339 -4.63 -25.33 -12.24
N ASP A 340 -5.41 -25.02 -13.27
CA ASP A 340 -5.02 -25.08 -14.68
C ASP A 340 -5.61 -23.87 -15.42
N THR A 341 -4.75 -22.91 -15.75
CA THR A 341 -5.11 -21.59 -16.26
C THR A 341 -4.57 -21.38 -17.67
N LEU A 342 -5.36 -20.71 -18.52
CA LEU A 342 -4.94 -20.26 -19.84
C LEU A 342 -5.02 -18.74 -19.93
N ASP A 343 -3.85 -18.11 -19.88
CA ASP A 343 -3.67 -16.67 -19.97
C ASP A 343 -3.49 -16.22 -21.42
N TRP A 344 -3.96 -15.02 -21.71
CA TRP A 344 -3.83 -14.42 -23.03
C TRP A 344 -3.04 -13.13 -22.97
N TYR A 345 -1.92 -13.09 -23.69
CA TYR A 345 -1.06 -11.90 -23.74
C TYR A 345 -0.91 -11.38 -25.17
N ALA A 346 -0.74 -10.07 -25.31
CA ALA A 346 -0.40 -9.44 -26.58
C ALA A 346 0.59 -8.29 -26.39
N GLN A 347 1.58 -8.16 -27.27
CA GLN A 347 2.49 -7.02 -27.24
C GLN A 347 2.08 -5.98 -28.28
N ASP A 348 1.95 -4.71 -27.86
CA ASP A 348 1.68 -3.60 -28.77
C ASP A 348 2.94 -3.13 -29.52
N ASP A 349 2.74 -2.26 -30.51
CA ASP A 349 3.82 -1.69 -31.32
C ASP A 349 4.74 -0.74 -30.51
N ALA A 350 4.33 -0.31 -29.31
CA ALA A 350 5.16 0.46 -28.38
C ALA A 350 6.04 -0.43 -27.50
N GLY A 351 5.74 -1.73 -27.42
CA GLY A 351 6.50 -2.74 -26.68
C GLY A 351 5.88 -3.14 -25.34
N ASN A 352 4.69 -2.66 -25.00
CA ASN A 352 4.02 -3.05 -23.76
C ASN A 352 3.40 -4.43 -23.95
N VAL A 353 3.54 -5.29 -22.94
CA VAL A 353 2.84 -6.58 -22.89
C VAL A 353 1.55 -6.38 -22.13
N TRP A 354 0.43 -6.60 -22.82
CA TRP A 354 -0.91 -6.50 -22.28
C TRP A 354 -1.37 -7.86 -21.76
N TYR A 355 -1.98 -7.87 -20.57
CA TYR A 355 -2.71 -9.03 -20.05
C TYR A 355 -4.17 -8.89 -20.48
N MET A 356 -4.63 -9.81 -21.32
CA MET A 356 -5.90 -9.68 -22.04
C MET A 356 -7.05 -10.45 -21.37
N GLY A 357 -6.73 -11.23 -20.34
CA GLY A 357 -7.65 -12.09 -19.61
C GLY A 357 -7.16 -13.51 -19.54
N GLU A 358 -7.97 -14.34 -18.90
CA GLU A 358 -7.66 -15.72 -18.58
C GLU A 358 -8.90 -16.61 -18.50
N ILE A 359 -8.66 -17.91 -18.54
CA ILE A 359 -9.63 -18.89 -18.06
C ILE A 359 -8.98 -19.88 -17.12
N VAL A 360 -9.46 -19.88 -15.89
CA VAL A 360 -8.98 -20.66 -14.77
C VAL A 360 -9.85 -21.89 -14.58
N VAL A 361 -9.25 -23.02 -14.24
CA VAL A 361 -9.96 -24.20 -13.71
C VAL A 361 -9.35 -24.57 -12.36
N ASN A 362 -10.07 -24.23 -11.28
CA ASN A 362 -9.72 -24.61 -9.91
C ASN A 362 -10.26 -26.01 -9.60
N TYR A 363 -9.42 -26.89 -9.05
CA TYR A 363 -9.75 -28.25 -8.67
C TYR A 363 -9.88 -28.37 -7.15
N VAL A 364 -11.10 -28.63 -6.67
CA VAL A 364 -11.39 -28.73 -5.24
C VAL A 364 -11.41 -30.19 -4.81
N TYR A 365 -10.65 -30.48 -3.76
CA TYR A 365 -10.41 -31.84 -3.31
C TYR A 365 -10.79 -32.07 -1.85
N ASP A 366 -11.11 -33.31 -1.51
CA ASP A 366 -11.27 -33.75 -0.14
C ASP A 366 -9.88 -33.95 0.48
N GLU A 367 -9.57 -33.18 1.52
CA GLU A 367 -8.26 -33.18 2.21
C GLU A 367 -7.89 -34.55 2.78
N VAL A 368 -8.87 -35.32 3.27
CA VAL A 368 -8.62 -36.60 3.95
C VAL A 368 -8.44 -37.74 2.97
N THR A 369 -9.32 -37.84 1.99
CA THR A 369 -9.40 -38.99 1.08
C THR A 369 -8.63 -38.76 -0.22
N GLY A 370 -8.34 -37.51 -0.54
CA GLY A 370 -7.75 -37.16 -1.82
C GLY A 370 -8.71 -37.39 -3.00
N LEU A 371 -10.02 -37.29 -2.83
CA LEU A 371 -10.99 -37.38 -3.92
C LEU A 371 -11.28 -35.99 -4.54
N LEU A 372 -11.41 -35.91 -5.87
CA LEU A 372 -11.94 -34.72 -6.56
C LEU A 372 -13.41 -34.53 -6.20
N LEU A 373 -13.72 -33.38 -5.60
CA LEU A 373 -15.06 -33.00 -5.18
C LEU A 373 -15.77 -32.18 -6.26
N SER A 374 -15.10 -31.14 -6.77
CA SER A 374 -15.66 -30.23 -7.76
C SER A 374 -14.57 -29.48 -8.53
N THR A 375 -14.99 -28.73 -9.55
CA THR A 375 -14.17 -27.71 -10.20
C THR A 375 -14.95 -26.41 -10.27
N ASN A 376 -14.25 -25.28 -10.30
CA ASN A 376 -14.84 -23.96 -10.56
C ASN A 376 -13.92 -23.13 -11.47
N ASN A 377 -14.40 -21.98 -11.91
CA ASN A 377 -13.68 -21.05 -12.79
C ASN A 377 -13.52 -19.66 -12.13
N GLY A 378 -13.42 -19.63 -10.79
CA GLY A 378 -13.07 -18.39 -10.07
C GLY A 378 -11.74 -17.84 -10.59
N GLY A 379 -11.62 -16.51 -10.65
CA GLY A 379 -10.48 -15.82 -11.27
C GLY A 379 -10.63 -15.59 -12.79
N SER A 380 -11.51 -16.31 -13.50
CA SER A 380 -11.62 -16.12 -14.96
C SER A 380 -12.22 -14.77 -15.36
N TRP A 381 -11.55 -14.04 -16.25
CA TRP A 381 -12.06 -12.82 -16.87
C TRP A 381 -11.56 -12.64 -18.31
N GLU A 382 -12.22 -11.78 -19.09
CA GLU A 382 -11.79 -11.49 -20.47
C GLU A 382 -12.00 -10.01 -20.78
N THR A 383 -11.02 -9.38 -21.45
CA THR A 383 -11.11 -7.99 -21.91
C THR A 383 -12.42 -7.70 -22.64
N ASN A 384 -13.04 -6.57 -22.31
CA ASN A 384 -14.29 -6.08 -22.91
C ASN A 384 -15.50 -7.01 -22.67
N VAL A 385 -15.38 -7.98 -21.77
CA VAL A 385 -16.50 -8.74 -21.21
C VAL A 385 -16.88 -8.10 -19.87
N MET A 386 -18.17 -7.78 -19.69
CA MET A 386 -18.70 -7.19 -18.45
C MET A 386 -18.02 -5.90 -17.96
N GLY A 387 -17.27 -5.22 -18.83
CA GLY A 387 -16.57 -3.96 -18.51
C GLY A 387 -15.13 -4.14 -18.01
N ALA A 388 -14.60 -5.37 -17.99
CA ALA A 388 -13.20 -5.62 -17.69
C ALA A 388 -12.28 -4.96 -18.73
N LEU A 389 -11.20 -4.34 -18.26
CA LEU A 389 -10.20 -3.65 -19.06
C LEU A 389 -8.84 -4.32 -18.86
N PRO A 390 -8.06 -4.50 -19.95
CA PRO A 390 -6.72 -5.06 -19.84
C PRO A 390 -5.76 -3.99 -19.29
N GLY A 391 -4.76 -4.45 -18.56
CA GLY A 391 -3.61 -3.66 -18.17
C GLY A 391 -2.33 -4.17 -18.81
N TYR A 392 -1.20 -3.66 -18.32
CA TYR A 392 0.10 -4.14 -18.70
C TYR A 392 0.53 -5.26 -17.74
N GLN A 393 0.79 -6.46 -18.26
CA GLN A 393 1.62 -7.42 -17.53
C GLN A 393 3.02 -6.86 -17.32
N MET A 394 3.54 -6.19 -18.36
CA MET A 394 4.87 -5.60 -18.34
C MET A 394 4.93 -4.37 -19.25
N PRO A 395 5.18 -3.17 -18.71
CA PRO A 395 5.43 -1.97 -19.51
C PRO A 395 6.62 -2.15 -20.47
N ALA A 396 6.63 -1.44 -21.59
CA ALA A 396 7.73 -1.47 -22.56
C ALA A 396 9.07 -1.03 -21.93
N VAL A 397 8.99 -0.04 -21.03
CA VAL A 397 10.13 0.53 -20.31
C VAL A 397 9.76 0.71 -18.84
N PRO A 398 9.91 -0.33 -18.02
CA PRO A 398 9.69 -0.25 -16.58
C PRO A 398 10.59 0.83 -15.97
N THR A 399 10.01 1.74 -15.18
CA THR A 399 10.72 2.89 -14.61
C THR A 399 10.43 2.95 -13.12
N ALA A 400 11.49 2.96 -12.29
CA ALA A 400 11.35 3.03 -10.84
C ALA A 400 10.43 4.17 -10.39
N GLY A 401 9.50 3.87 -9.49
CA GLY A 401 8.48 4.79 -9.00
C GLY A 401 7.20 4.85 -9.84
N ALA A 402 7.11 4.13 -10.97
CA ALA A 402 5.90 4.06 -11.77
C ALA A 402 5.01 2.89 -11.34
N SER A 403 3.72 3.16 -11.13
CA SER A 403 2.68 2.14 -11.04
C SER A 403 1.92 1.97 -12.35
N TYR A 404 1.30 0.80 -12.52
CA TYR A 404 0.45 0.45 -13.66
C TYR A 404 -0.56 -0.61 -13.24
N HIS A 405 -1.73 -0.61 -13.88
CA HIS A 405 -2.66 -1.75 -13.76
C HIS A 405 -2.17 -2.92 -14.62
N GLN A 406 -2.27 -4.14 -14.08
CA GLN A 406 -2.17 -5.40 -14.81
C GLN A 406 -3.55 -5.83 -15.34
N GLU A 407 -4.59 -5.57 -14.56
CA GLU A 407 -5.99 -5.77 -14.93
C GLU A 407 -6.91 -4.82 -14.17
N TYR A 408 -8.12 -4.60 -14.71
CA TYR A 408 -9.13 -3.79 -14.04
C TYR A 408 -10.56 -4.22 -14.40
N TRP A 409 -11.25 -4.79 -13.43
CA TRP A 409 -12.67 -5.05 -13.40
C TRP A 409 -13.23 -4.63 -12.04
N ALA A 410 -13.85 -3.45 -12.02
CA ALA A 410 -14.27 -2.78 -10.80
C ALA A 410 -15.06 -3.69 -9.83
N GLY A 411 -14.47 -3.94 -8.65
CA GLY A 411 -15.06 -4.74 -7.57
C GLY A 411 -15.00 -6.26 -7.77
N GLU A 412 -14.37 -6.74 -8.84
CA GLU A 412 -14.34 -8.16 -9.20
C GLU A 412 -12.91 -8.68 -9.42
N ALA A 413 -12.05 -7.91 -10.09
CA ALA A 413 -10.66 -8.28 -10.37
C ALA A 413 -9.82 -7.02 -10.57
N THR A 414 -8.73 -6.80 -9.82
CA THR A 414 -7.86 -5.65 -10.04
C THR A 414 -6.48 -6.01 -9.53
N ASP A 415 -5.48 -5.95 -10.41
CA ASP A 415 -4.08 -6.06 -10.01
C ASP A 415 -3.30 -4.86 -10.52
N ALA A 416 -2.30 -4.46 -9.74
CA ALA A 416 -1.41 -3.38 -10.06
C ALA A 416 0.04 -3.75 -9.74
N GLY A 417 0.94 -3.34 -10.63
CA GLY A 417 2.37 -3.41 -10.39
C GLY A 417 2.95 -2.02 -10.10
N PHE A 418 3.92 -1.94 -9.20
CA PHE A 418 4.73 -0.77 -8.91
C PHE A 418 6.20 -1.11 -9.10
N VAL A 419 6.88 -0.40 -10.01
CA VAL A 419 8.31 -0.65 -10.25
C VAL A 419 9.13 -0.09 -9.10
N LEU A 420 9.68 -0.98 -8.28
CA LEU A 420 10.53 -0.61 -7.15
C LEU A 420 11.91 -0.15 -7.63
N ARG A 421 12.56 -0.98 -8.47
CA ARG A 421 13.90 -0.73 -9.03
C ARG A 421 14.17 -1.57 -10.26
N THR A 422 15.21 -1.21 -11.02
CA THR A 422 15.61 -1.89 -12.26
C THR A 422 17.06 -2.41 -12.23
N ASP A 423 17.67 -2.44 -11.05
CA ASP A 423 19.08 -2.76 -10.83
C ASP A 423 19.28 -3.85 -9.75
N ALA A 424 18.23 -4.60 -9.42
CA ALA A 424 18.29 -5.61 -8.38
C ALA A 424 19.28 -6.74 -8.75
N SER A 425 19.84 -7.38 -7.73
CA SER A 425 20.66 -8.58 -7.86
C SER A 425 20.04 -9.68 -7.01
N VAL A 426 19.78 -10.83 -7.63
CA VAL A 426 19.07 -11.96 -7.02
C VAL A 426 19.96 -13.21 -7.12
N ILE A 427 20.02 -13.98 -6.03
CA ILE A 427 20.63 -15.30 -6.00
C ILE A 427 19.55 -16.26 -5.53
N LEU A 428 19.17 -17.20 -6.40
CA LEU A 428 18.18 -18.22 -6.10
C LEU A 428 18.81 -19.35 -5.28
N THR A 429 17.98 -20.17 -4.64
CA THR A 429 18.37 -21.35 -3.84
C THR A 429 19.15 -22.38 -4.65
N ASN A 430 18.92 -22.47 -5.97
CA ASN A 430 19.70 -23.31 -6.89
C ASN A 430 21.11 -22.73 -7.23
N ASN A 431 21.51 -21.63 -6.61
CA ASN A 431 22.75 -20.86 -6.83
C ASN A 431 22.85 -20.15 -8.20
N ASN A 432 21.76 -20.07 -8.97
CA ASN A 432 21.73 -19.18 -10.13
C ASN A 432 21.70 -17.72 -9.66
N SER A 433 22.48 -16.88 -10.32
CA SER A 433 22.58 -15.45 -9.98
C SER A 433 22.19 -14.60 -11.17
N TYR A 434 21.36 -13.60 -10.90
CA TYR A 434 20.88 -12.61 -11.86
C TYR A 434 21.25 -11.21 -11.36
N THR A 435 21.51 -10.30 -12.29
CA THR A 435 21.87 -8.91 -12.02
C THR A 435 21.14 -8.00 -12.99
N ASN A 436 20.92 -6.73 -12.60
CA ASN A 436 20.06 -5.80 -13.34
C ASN A 436 18.64 -6.36 -13.50
N CYS A 437 18.14 -7.00 -12.44
CA CYS A 437 16.77 -7.47 -12.40
C CYS A 437 15.83 -6.28 -12.19
N LEU A 438 14.67 -6.37 -12.83
CA LEU A 438 13.51 -5.58 -12.45
C LEU A 438 12.94 -6.17 -11.16
N GLN A 439 12.61 -5.32 -10.20
CA GLN A 439 11.82 -5.68 -9.03
C GLN A 439 10.57 -4.81 -9.01
N THR A 440 9.41 -5.46 -8.91
CA THR A 440 8.13 -4.81 -8.72
C THR A 440 7.58 -5.14 -7.34
N VAL A 441 6.65 -4.31 -6.87
CA VAL A 441 5.67 -4.68 -5.85
C VAL A 441 4.37 -4.88 -6.62
N ASP A 442 3.79 -6.05 -6.53
CA ASP A 442 2.48 -6.35 -7.11
C ASP A 442 1.45 -6.35 -5.97
N TRP A 443 0.24 -5.88 -6.28
CA TRP A 443 -0.79 -5.62 -5.28
C TRP A 443 -2.19 -5.73 -5.88
N ASN A 444 -3.08 -6.38 -5.14
CA ASN A 444 -4.50 -6.46 -5.46
C ASN A 444 -5.29 -5.48 -4.56
N PRO A 445 -5.91 -4.41 -5.09
CA PRO A 445 -6.71 -3.49 -4.28
C PRO A 445 -7.96 -4.09 -3.63
N LEU A 446 -8.38 -5.29 -4.04
CA LEU A 446 -9.46 -6.04 -3.41
C LEU A 446 -8.97 -6.93 -2.26
N ASP A 447 -7.67 -7.18 -2.19
CA ASP A 447 -6.98 -7.89 -1.12
C ASP A 447 -5.74 -7.10 -0.66
N PRO A 448 -5.95 -6.02 0.11
CA PRO A 448 -4.96 -4.97 0.26
C PRO A 448 -3.69 -5.37 1.02
N THR A 449 -3.71 -6.48 1.76
CA THR A 449 -2.60 -6.95 2.59
C THR A 449 -1.67 -7.91 1.85
N GLY A 450 -2.15 -8.57 0.79
CA GLY A 450 -1.36 -9.40 -0.13
C GLY A 450 -0.45 -8.56 -1.03
N LEU A 451 0.74 -8.21 -0.54
CA LEU A 451 1.79 -7.59 -1.34
C LEU A 451 2.88 -8.59 -1.67
N GLU A 452 3.32 -8.58 -2.93
CA GLU A 452 4.36 -9.48 -3.42
C GLU A 452 5.50 -8.70 -4.10
N TYR A 453 6.74 -9.01 -3.78
CA TYR A 453 7.88 -8.61 -4.59
C TYR A 453 8.09 -9.60 -5.74
N LYS A 454 7.89 -9.16 -6.99
CA LYS A 454 8.25 -9.97 -8.17
C LYS A 454 9.57 -9.50 -8.78
N PHE A 455 10.42 -10.45 -9.14
CA PHE A 455 11.74 -10.19 -9.73
C PHE A 455 11.80 -10.77 -11.14
N TYR A 456 12.22 -9.95 -12.11
CA TYR A 456 12.33 -10.33 -13.51
C TYR A 456 13.76 -10.16 -14.02
N ALA A 457 14.24 -11.14 -14.80
CA ALA A 457 15.54 -11.10 -15.46
C ALA A 457 15.41 -11.00 -16.98
N ALA A 458 16.29 -10.21 -17.59
CA ALA A 458 16.29 -9.96 -19.02
C ALA A 458 16.41 -11.26 -19.84
N GLY A 459 15.47 -11.50 -20.75
CA GLY A 459 15.44 -12.69 -21.60
C GLY A 459 14.96 -13.97 -20.90
N VAL A 460 14.63 -13.90 -19.62
CA VAL A 460 14.13 -15.03 -18.83
C VAL A 460 12.67 -14.83 -18.46
N GLY A 461 12.26 -13.64 -18.02
CA GLY A 461 10.95 -13.44 -17.41
C GLY A 461 11.06 -13.37 -15.89
N MET A 462 9.99 -13.72 -15.18
CA MET A 462 9.99 -13.82 -13.72
C MET A 462 11.00 -14.89 -13.27
N ILE A 463 11.74 -14.61 -12.21
CA ILE A 463 12.74 -15.52 -11.63
C ILE A 463 12.46 -15.82 -10.15
N MET A 464 11.74 -14.94 -9.46
CA MET A 464 11.43 -15.06 -8.06
C MET A 464 10.22 -14.18 -7.73
N GLU A 465 9.41 -14.65 -6.81
CA GLU A 465 8.34 -13.91 -6.16
C GLU A 465 8.43 -14.18 -4.65
N VAL A 466 8.17 -13.15 -3.85
CA VAL A 466 8.30 -13.19 -2.39
C VAL A 466 7.18 -12.37 -1.81
N GLU A 467 6.36 -12.93 -0.92
CA GLU A 467 5.46 -12.12 -0.10
C GLU A 467 6.26 -11.09 0.69
N VAL A 468 5.74 -9.90 0.91
CA VAL A 468 6.55 -8.79 1.45
C VAL A 468 7.02 -9.04 2.91
N ASP A 469 6.34 -9.89 3.67
CA ASP A 469 6.73 -10.42 4.99
C ASP A 469 7.76 -11.57 4.89
N GLY A 470 7.86 -12.18 3.70
CA GLY A 470 8.82 -13.22 3.37
C GLY A 470 8.40 -14.62 3.83
N GLU A 471 7.11 -14.82 4.14
CA GLU A 471 6.60 -16.14 4.53
C GLU A 471 6.64 -17.11 3.35
N GLU A 472 6.16 -16.68 2.17
CA GLU A 472 6.26 -17.45 0.95
C GLU A 472 7.32 -16.92 -0.04
N VAL A 473 8.08 -17.86 -0.61
CA VAL A 473 9.06 -17.59 -1.67
C VAL A 473 8.88 -18.58 -2.82
N VAL A 474 8.52 -18.07 -3.98
CA VAL A 474 8.41 -18.81 -5.23
C VAL A 474 9.68 -18.58 -6.06
N GLU A 475 10.44 -19.62 -6.38
CA GLU A 475 11.69 -19.48 -7.16
C GLU A 475 11.69 -20.26 -8.47
N LEU A 476 12.29 -19.67 -9.50
CA LEU A 476 12.57 -20.35 -10.76
C LEU A 476 13.59 -21.49 -10.56
N THR A 477 13.14 -22.72 -10.80
CA THR A 477 14.00 -23.90 -10.73
C THR A 477 14.58 -24.28 -12.10
N ILE A 478 13.76 -24.23 -13.15
CA ILE A 478 14.12 -24.66 -14.51
C ILE A 478 13.45 -23.74 -15.52
N MET A 479 14.19 -23.31 -16.55
CA MET A 479 13.65 -22.68 -17.76
C MET A 479 14.12 -23.47 -18.98
N THR A 480 13.19 -23.84 -19.85
CA THR A 480 13.45 -24.53 -21.12
C THR A 480 12.96 -23.65 -22.27
N PRO A 481 13.85 -23.09 -23.13
CA PRO A 481 13.47 -22.14 -24.16
C PRO A 481 12.83 -22.77 -25.41
#